data_AF-A0A7C5W484-F1
#
_entry.id   AF-A0A7C5W484-F1
#
_cell.length_a   1.000
_cell.length_b   1.000
_cell.length_c   1.000
_cell.angle_alpha   90.00
_cell.angle_beta   90.00
_cell.angle_gamma   90.00
#
_symmetry.space_group_name_H-M   'P 1'
#
loop_
_entity.id
_entity.type
_entity.pdbx_description
1 polymer ?
#
loop_
_entity_poly.entity_id
_entity_poly.type
_entity_poly.pdbx_seq_one_letter_code
_entity_poly.pdbx_strand_id
1 'polypeptide(L)'
;MRFITSIFLGSSFVFVALFLLYSCSDSSNELKRITDLSRDTRIYEDTVIEEDFVEYEDITDLSIVDDVVSTDIEDTYIKDIITVDDSYSFDIADAGTVETIEDIYQADIHYVEDIVDIGVYDVSDIVDTYQCTNLCQKDEKRCKDSNTLEICADSNADGCYEYVFFKTCENGCVNNDCLPSQCDDVQLTDPDLNIPSESSGGKYETTRVNGFNDDYLYNVSNYTKVGVRREWGGSVIFFGLVGDGKPGINPSNTIDANDTGREVQVAFYDPDRAMQNCAYNASCATTPSSCQNSITFLGWDPVQGGNRCNVGSGVESVSYSGGVLSVSTIPLFWNPDWDRSDCDSSGCNDSNKKNRKSDVRVIQRMRYITQHVIEIDYTVENLSDLEHRATYQEMPTMYTSNGKNGTQDLYKLFDSQGNVVPIDVPAGGDGFNYKNFQSPDGWVAMQNGDVNYGVGIYYENKVKDFQGWQLRSLPFNNVRALFNFGIPARGNVRARAYLSLGNYDTIKAEFASLDSKLGPFGSFDVPANDSKVSGDTTIYGWALDNKGVSSVYAVIDGKITAPLTYGTSRPDVCKVWPGYNGCSTDKVGFSGSYDFSKLSKCPHLIEVYAVDGDNNIRRIGSKRVYVE
;
A
#
# COMPACT_ATOMS: atom_id res chain seq x y z
N MET A 1 66.69 7.90 32.64
CA MET A 1 67.92 7.63 31.85
C MET A 1 67.59 7.93 30.40
N ARG A 2 68.21 9.00 29.88
CA ARG A 2 68.33 9.53 28.49
C ARG A 2 67.20 9.35 27.44
N PHE A 3 66.70 10.52 27.02
CA PHE A 3 66.14 10.92 25.73
C PHE A 3 66.87 10.37 24.49
N ILE A 4 66.13 10.09 23.42
CA ILE A 4 66.48 10.48 22.04
C ILE A 4 65.23 10.97 21.30
N THR A 5 65.25 12.24 20.94
CA THR A 5 64.47 12.93 19.90
C THR A 5 65.13 12.73 18.53
N SER A 6 64.33 12.56 17.47
CA SER A 6 64.73 12.92 16.10
C SER A 6 63.52 13.38 15.29
N ILE A 7 63.54 14.68 14.98
CA ILE A 7 62.76 15.40 13.95
C ILE A 7 63.70 15.57 12.75
N PHE A 8 63.20 15.42 11.51
CA PHE A 8 63.52 16.22 10.29
C PHE A 8 62.54 15.76 9.18
N LEU A 9 61.56 16.61 8.78
CA LEU A 9 61.42 17.29 7.47
C LEU A 9 61.54 16.36 6.25
N GLY A 10 60.65 16.27 5.26
CA GLY A 10 59.53 17.09 4.79
C GLY A 10 59.51 16.96 3.26
N SER A 11 58.40 16.53 2.65
CA SER A 11 58.19 16.59 1.18
C SER A 11 56.70 16.54 0.86
N SER A 12 56.24 17.60 0.20
CA SER A 12 54.91 17.80 -0.34
C SER A 12 54.57 16.79 -1.44
N PHE A 13 53.40 16.17 -1.39
CA PHE A 13 52.68 15.75 -2.59
C PHE A 13 51.19 16.03 -2.42
N VAL A 14 50.72 16.94 -3.27
CA VAL A 14 49.32 17.22 -3.55
C VAL A 14 48.72 15.97 -4.21
N PHE A 15 47.65 15.42 -3.65
CA PHE A 15 46.66 14.69 -4.43
C PHE A 15 45.26 15.01 -3.92
N VAL A 16 44.51 15.63 -4.83
CA VAL A 16 43.07 15.82 -4.81
C VAL A 16 42.42 14.43 -4.96
N ALA A 17 41.51 14.07 -4.06
CA ALA A 17 40.53 13.02 -4.31
C ALA A 17 39.17 13.60 -3.95
N LEU A 18 38.39 13.85 -5.00
CA LEU A 18 37.10 14.53 -5.01
C LEU A 18 35.97 13.56 -4.66
N PHE A 19 34.91 14.16 -4.13
CA PHE A 19 33.61 13.63 -3.70
C PHE A 19 32.87 12.74 -4.71
N LEU A 20 32.00 11.87 -4.18
CA LEU A 20 30.76 11.45 -4.83
C LEU A 20 29.55 11.78 -3.94
N LEU A 21 29.08 13.02 -4.11
CA LEU A 21 27.69 13.42 -3.90
C LEU A 21 27.09 13.51 -5.31
N TYR A 22 26.09 12.70 -5.64
CA TYR A 22 25.40 12.79 -6.92
C TYR A 22 24.28 13.84 -6.84
N SER A 23 24.46 14.94 -7.57
CA SER A 23 23.40 15.86 -7.97
C SER A 23 23.20 15.77 -9.48
N CYS A 24 21.94 15.74 -9.91
CA CYS A 24 21.47 15.86 -11.29
C CYS A 24 22.03 17.10 -11.99
N SER A 25 22.42 16.99 -13.28
CA SER A 25 22.25 18.07 -14.24
C SER A 25 22.25 17.55 -15.69
N ASP A 26 21.25 18.03 -16.44
CA ASP A 26 21.16 18.12 -17.90
C ASP A 26 22.50 18.33 -18.62
N SER A 27 22.59 17.73 -19.81
CA SER A 27 23.41 18.26 -20.90
C SER A 27 22.58 18.30 -22.19
N SER A 28 22.14 19.49 -22.56
CA SER A 28 21.73 19.84 -23.91
C SER A 28 22.86 20.61 -24.62
N ASN A 29 23.15 20.20 -25.87
CA ASN A 29 23.64 20.96 -27.04
C ASN A 29 24.59 20.07 -27.86
N GLU A 30 24.50 19.90 -29.18
CA GLU A 30 23.69 20.47 -30.25
C GLU A 30 23.97 19.60 -31.49
N LEU A 31 22.96 19.18 -32.27
CA LEU A 31 23.02 19.26 -33.74
C LEU A 31 21.66 18.96 -34.40
N LYS A 32 21.00 20.05 -34.80
CA LYS A 32 20.14 20.29 -35.97
C LYS A 32 18.83 19.50 -36.19
N ARG A 33 17.74 20.28 -36.03
CA ARG A 33 16.42 20.20 -36.66
C ARG A 33 16.46 19.76 -38.13
N ILE A 34 15.55 18.86 -38.52
CA ILE A 34 14.62 19.03 -39.66
C ILE A 34 13.25 18.45 -39.24
N THR A 35 12.20 19.21 -39.52
CA THR A 35 10.78 19.02 -39.21
C THR A 35 10.04 18.17 -40.26
N ASP A 36 8.92 17.59 -39.83
CA ASP A 36 7.72 17.18 -40.59
C ASP A 36 7.82 16.04 -41.62
N LEU A 37 7.06 14.96 -41.39
CA LEU A 37 5.79 14.69 -42.11
C LEU A 37 5.20 13.31 -41.75
N SER A 38 3.90 13.33 -41.49
CA SER A 38 3.01 12.18 -41.61
C SER A 38 3.01 11.62 -43.03
N ARG A 39 2.94 10.28 -43.17
CA ARG A 39 2.01 9.56 -44.06
C ARG A 39 2.30 8.06 -44.10
N ASP A 40 1.20 7.31 -44.15
CA ASP A 40 1.07 5.97 -44.69
C ASP A 40 1.98 5.69 -45.88
N THR A 41 2.60 4.51 -45.93
CA THR A 41 2.36 3.54 -47.02
C THR A 41 3.06 2.20 -46.75
N ARG A 42 2.29 1.12 -46.89
CA ARG A 42 2.77 -0.23 -47.22
C ARG A 42 3.42 -0.18 -48.62
N ILE A 43 4.41 -1.04 -48.88
CA ILE A 43 4.53 -1.91 -50.08
C ILE A 43 5.75 -2.84 -49.92
N TYR A 44 5.56 -4.02 -50.53
CA TYR A 44 6.28 -5.29 -50.59
C TYR A 44 7.67 -5.30 -51.29
N GLU A 45 8.26 -6.52 -51.27
CA GLU A 45 9.33 -7.11 -52.11
C GLU A 45 10.77 -7.02 -51.56
N ASP A 46 11.65 -8.03 -51.65
CA ASP A 46 11.55 -9.48 -51.84
C ASP A 46 12.98 -10.05 -51.66
N THR A 47 13.06 -11.30 -51.17
CA THR A 47 14.02 -12.39 -51.48
C THR A 47 15.55 -12.27 -51.29
N VAL A 48 16.13 -13.32 -50.65
CA VAL A 48 17.28 -14.22 -51.01
C VAL A 48 17.82 -14.80 -49.68
N ILE A 49 17.47 -16.02 -49.21
CA ILE A 49 17.91 -17.40 -49.54
C ILE A 49 19.42 -17.68 -49.37
N GLU A 50 19.76 -18.49 -48.36
CA GLU A 50 20.74 -19.61 -48.35
C GLU A 50 20.43 -20.40 -47.04
N GLU A 51 19.81 -21.60 -47.08
CA GLU A 51 20.41 -22.95 -47.24
C GLU A 51 21.51 -23.22 -46.16
N ASP A 52 21.55 -24.30 -45.36
CA ASP A 52 21.05 -25.67 -45.55
C ASP A 52 21.35 -26.61 -44.33
N PHE A 53 20.70 -27.79 -44.28
CA PHE A 53 20.90 -29.04 -43.47
C PHE A 53 20.64 -29.05 -41.94
N VAL A 54 19.65 -29.74 -41.33
CA VAL A 54 19.08 -31.13 -41.38
C VAL A 54 19.94 -32.24 -40.73
N GLU A 55 19.47 -32.79 -39.59
CA GLU A 55 19.20 -34.24 -39.44
C GLU A 55 18.25 -34.57 -38.26
N TYR A 56 17.54 -35.68 -38.42
CA TYR A 56 16.24 -36.09 -37.85
C TYR A 56 16.38 -37.33 -36.93
N GLU A 57 15.34 -37.61 -36.14
CA GLU A 57 14.67 -38.92 -35.84
C GLU A 57 13.95 -38.78 -34.47
N ASP A 58 12.66 -39.11 -34.30
CA ASP A 58 11.99 -40.32 -34.74
C ASP A 58 10.47 -40.14 -34.96
N ILE A 59 9.91 -41.02 -35.79
CA ILE A 59 8.59 -40.99 -36.45
C ILE A 59 7.58 -41.93 -35.76
N THR A 60 6.27 -41.64 -35.88
CA THR A 60 5.13 -42.51 -36.29
C THR A 60 3.82 -41.92 -35.73
N ASP A 61 2.70 -41.78 -36.44
CA ASP A 61 2.25 -42.39 -37.69
C ASP A 61 1.12 -41.56 -38.37
N LEU A 62 1.15 -41.59 -39.70
CA LEU A 62 0.12 -41.48 -40.78
C LEU A 62 -1.36 -41.14 -40.42
N SER A 63 -2.19 -40.49 -41.26
CA SER A 63 -2.13 -39.95 -42.63
C SER A 63 -3.45 -39.18 -42.91
N ILE A 64 -3.46 -37.95 -43.47
CA ILE A 64 -3.68 -37.55 -44.90
C ILE A 64 -5.02 -38.09 -45.47
N VAL A 65 -5.96 -37.31 -46.05
CA VAL A 65 -5.98 -36.69 -47.41
C VAL A 65 -7.30 -35.88 -47.53
N ASP A 66 -7.25 -34.56 -47.74
CA ASP A 66 -7.35 -33.76 -49.00
C ASP A 66 -8.76 -33.80 -49.67
N ASP A 67 -9.32 -32.80 -50.35
CA ASP A 67 -8.93 -31.45 -50.78
C ASP A 67 -10.14 -30.78 -51.49
N VAL A 68 -10.23 -29.43 -51.46
CA VAL A 68 -10.43 -28.48 -52.60
C VAL A 68 -11.81 -28.52 -53.34
N VAL A 69 -12.53 -27.45 -53.74
CA VAL A 69 -12.25 -26.15 -54.41
C VAL A 69 -13.48 -25.19 -54.31
N SER A 70 -13.20 -23.89 -54.23
CA SER A 70 -13.88 -22.62 -54.66
C SER A 70 -15.31 -22.54 -55.24
N THR A 71 -15.99 -21.40 -55.01
CA THR A 71 -16.14 -20.29 -55.99
C THR A 71 -16.85 -19.04 -55.38
N ASP A 72 -16.47 -17.86 -55.88
CA ASP A 72 -16.93 -16.49 -55.56
C ASP A 72 -18.36 -16.14 -56.04
N ILE A 73 -18.96 -15.05 -55.49
CA ILE A 73 -19.56 -13.88 -56.21
C ILE A 73 -20.42 -12.97 -55.27
N GLU A 74 -20.04 -11.68 -55.25
CA GLU A 74 -20.74 -10.37 -55.14
C GLU A 74 -22.01 -10.04 -54.30
N ASP A 75 -22.04 -8.76 -53.91
CA ASP A 75 -23.01 -7.94 -53.16
C ASP A 75 -24.48 -7.91 -53.65
N THR A 76 -25.36 -7.49 -52.71
CA THR A 76 -26.55 -6.58 -52.82
C THR A 76 -27.97 -7.13 -52.50
N TYR A 77 -28.54 -6.63 -51.38
CA TYR A 77 -29.95 -6.29 -51.02
C TYR A 77 -31.12 -7.33 -50.94
N ILE A 78 -31.69 -7.41 -49.71
CA ILE A 78 -33.09 -7.59 -49.25
C ILE A 78 -33.94 -8.76 -49.78
N LYS A 79 -34.32 -9.70 -48.88
CA LYS A 79 -35.74 -10.04 -48.58
C LYS A 79 -35.86 -11.03 -47.42
N ASP A 80 -36.84 -10.77 -46.55
CA ASP A 80 -37.39 -11.67 -45.55
C ASP A 80 -37.68 -13.07 -46.11
N ILE A 81 -37.39 -14.11 -45.31
CA ILE A 81 -38.18 -15.34 -45.15
C ILE A 81 -37.64 -16.06 -43.90
N ILE A 82 -38.49 -16.15 -42.88
CA ILE A 82 -38.35 -17.05 -41.74
C ILE A 82 -38.73 -18.44 -42.24
N THR A 83 -37.85 -19.41 -42.06
CA THR A 83 -38.16 -20.84 -42.24
C THR A 83 -37.90 -21.51 -40.90
N VAL A 84 -38.97 -21.95 -40.25
CA VAL A 84 -38.96 -22.81 -39.07
C VAL A 84 -38.82 -24.24 -39.59
N ASP A 85 -37.81 -24.97 -39.10
CA ASP A 85 -37.68 -26.42 -39.33
C ASP A 85 -38.03 -27.16 -38.04
N ASP A 86 -38.86 -28.18 -38.21
CA ASP A 86 -39.52 -28.97 -37.18
C ASP A 86 -38.55 -30.01 -36.59
N SER A 87 -38.53 -30.14 -35.26
CA SER A 87 -38.51 -31.46 -34.59
C SER A 87 -38.55 -31.28 -33.08
N TYR A 88 -39.71 -31.52 -32.47
CA TYR A 88 -39.85 -32.41 -31.32
C TYR A 88 -41.34 -32.54 -30.97
N SER A 89 -41.86 -33.75 -31.16
CA SER A 89 -43.24 -34.16 -30.84
C SER A 89 -43.42 -34.40 -29.35
N PHE A 90 -44.53 -33.95 -28.77
CA PHE A 90 -45.12 -34.59 -27.59
C PHE A 90 -46.63 -34.72 -27.78
N ASP A 91 -47.10 -35.98 -27.77
CA ASP A 91 -48.50 -36.36 -27.69
C ASP A 91 -49.04 -36.05 -26.30
N ILE A 92 -50.15 -35.29 -26.21
CA ILE A 92 -51.13 -35.46 -25.14
C ILE A 92 -52.52 -35.53 -25.76
N ALA A 93 -53.11 -36.71 -25.59
CA ALA A 93 -54.45 -37.08 -26.00
C ALA A 93 -55.53 -36.43 -25.12
N ASP A 94 -56.72 -36.30 -25.72
CA ASP A 94 -58.03 -35.98 -25.16
C ASP A 94 -58.26 -34.56 -24.60
N ALA A 95 -58.85 -33.75 -25.47
CA ALA A 95 -59.66 -32.58 -25.11
C ALA A 95 -60.95 -33.03 -24.39
N GLY A 96 -61.04 -32.69 -23.10
CA GLY A 96 -62.30 -32.53 -22.40
C GLY A 96 -62.67 -31.04 -22.39
N THR A 97 -63.88 -30.71 -22.84
CA THR A 97 -64.45 -29.35 -22.86
C THR A 97 -64.45 -28.69 -21.47
N VAL A 98 -63.85 -27.51 -21.34
CA VAL A 98 -63.87 -26.67 -20.12
C VAL A 98 -64.90 -25.56 -20.30
N GLU A 99 -65.98 -25.57 -19.51
CA GLU A 99 -67.10 -24.59 -19.58
C GLU A 99 -67.11 -23.58 -18.42
N THR A 100 -66.07 -23.50 -17.56
CA THR A 100 -66.03 -22.54 -16.45
C THR A 100 -64.60 -22.06 -16.10
N ILE A 101 -64.51 -20.84 -15.56
CA ILE A 101 -63.26 -20.09 -15.29
C ILE A 101 -62.34 -20.70 -14.20
N GLU A 102 -62.75 -21.74 -13.47
CA GLU A 102 -61.96 -22.28 -12.34
C GLU A 102 -60.86 -23.31 -12.71
N ASP A 103 -60.73 -23.75 -13.96
CA ASP A 103 -59.71 -24.75 -14.36
C ASP A 103 -58.38 -24.14 -14.89
N ILE A 104 -58.24 -22.80 -14.91
CA ILE A 104 -57.02 -22.13 -15.44
C ILE A 104 -55.86 -22.09 -14.42
N TYR A 105 -56.07 -22.53 -13.17
CA TYR A 105 -55.08 -22.38 -12.09
C TYR A 105 -54.01 -23.48 -11.97
N GLN A 106 -53.92 -24.45 -12.89
CA GLN A 106 -52.90 -25.52 -12.83
C GLN A 106 -52.22 -25.86 -14.16
N ALA A 107 -51.72 -24.85 -14.88
CA ALA A 107 -50.74 -25.08 -15.94
C ALA A 107 -49.42 -24.36 -15.59
N ASP A 108 -48.38 -25.15 -15.33
CA ASP A 108 -46.99 -24.71 -15.09
C ASP A 108 -46.48 -23.85 -16.25
N ILE A 109 -46.18 -22.57 -15.98
CA ILE A 109 -45.50 -21.70 -16.94
C ILE A 109 -43.99 -21.82 -16.73
N HIS A 110 -43.34 -22.58 -17.62
CA HIS A 110 -41.90 -22.48 -17.87
C HIS A 110 -41.59 -21.14 -18.57
N TYR A 111 -40.55 -20.46 -18.09
CA TYR A 111 -39.97 -19.26 -18.71
C TYR A 111 -39.47 -19.57 -20.13
N VAL A 112 -39.94 -18.80 -21.11
CA VAL A 112 -39.24 -18.56 -22.38
C VAL A 112 -39.31 -17.05 -22.63
N GLU A 113 -38.14 -16.40 -22.63
CA GLU A 113 -37.98 -15.04 -23.14
C GLU A 113 -38.14 -15.08 -24.66
N ASP A 114 -39.28 -14.62 -25.17
CA ASP A 114 -39.38 -14.18 -26.56
C ASP A 114 -40.28 -12.94 -26.63
N ILE A 115 -39.71 -11.87 -27.19
CA ILE A 115 -40.38 -10.61 -27.48
C ILE A 115 -41.38 -10.88 -28.60
N VAL A 116 -42.68 -10.92 -28.27
CA VAL A 116 -43.75 -10.93 -29.27
C VAL A 116 -44.41 -9.55 -29.29
N ASP A 117 -44.20 -8.86 -30.41
CA ASP A 117 -44.90 -7.65 -30.81
C ASP A 117 -46.38 -8.00 -31.07
N ILE A 118 -47.29 -7.56 -30.19
CA ILE A 118 -48.74 -7.80 -30.35
C ILE A 118 -49.37 -6.56 -30.97
N GLY A 119 -49.86 -6.74 -32.19
CA GLY A 119 -50.44 -5.72 -33.05
C GLY A 119 -51.70 -5.04 -32.53
N VAL A 120 -51.96 -3.90 -33.15
CA VAL A 120 -53.12 -3.05 -32.96
C VAL A 120 -54.39 -3.78 -33.42
N TYR A 121 -55.32 -4.00 -32.49
CA TYR A 121 -56.72 -4.28 -32.84
C TYR A 121 -57.44 -2.95 -33.10
N ASP A 122 -57.87 -2.74 -34.34
CA ASP A 122 -58.76 -1.65 -34.72
C ASP A 122 -60.20 -2.04 -34.38
N VAL A 123 -60.75 -1.43 -33.33
CA VAL A 123 -62.15 -1.63 -32.92
C VAL A 123 -63.00 -0.53 -33.54
N SER A 124 -63.03 -0.46 -34.87
CA SER A 124 -64.05 0.26 -35.61
C SER A 124 -65.24 -0.67 -35.83
N ASP A 125 -66.15 -0.75 -34.85
CA ASP A 125 -67.60 -1.03 -35.03
C ASP A 125 -68.26 -1.50 -33.72
N ILE A 126 -68.22 -0.68 -32.67
CA ILE A 126 -69.27 -0.66 -31.65
C ILE A 126 -69.52 0.80 -31.29
N VAL A 127 -70.47 1.42 -32.00
CA VAL A 127 -71.07 2.68 -31.59
C VAL A 127 -72.45 2.35 -31.04
N ASP A 128 -72.55 2.26 -29.71
CA ASP A 128 -73.71 2.78 -29.01
C ASP A 128 -73.25 3.33 -27.66
N THR A 129 -73.59 4.58 -27.46
CA THR A 129 -73.07 5.48 -26.43
C THR A 129 -73.50 5.07 -25.03
N TYR A 130 -72.55 4.63 -24.21
CA TYR A 130 -72.55 4.93 -22.79
C TYR A 130 -71.30 5.77 -22.50
N GLN A 131 -71.51 7.04 -22.17
CA GLN A 131 -70.44 7.83 -21.55
C GLN A 131 -70.24 7.29 -20.14
N CYS A 132 -69.33 6.34 -19.97
CA CYS A 132 -68.88 5.91 -18.66
C CYS A 132 -68.34 7.14 -17.92
N THR A 133 -69.08 7.59 -16.91
CA THR A 133 -68.64 8.68 -16.03
C THR A 133 -68.59 8.10 -14.63
N ASN A 134 -67.49 7.42 -14.30
CA ASN A 134 -67.21 7.13 -12.90
C ASN A 134 -65.73 7.13 -12.54
N LEU A 135 -65.52 7.50 -11.29
CA LEU A 135 -64.31 8.05 -10.70
C LEU A 135 -63.37 6.94 -10.20
N CYS A 136 -62.41 6.51 -11.02
CA CYS A 136 -61.14 6.06 -10.44
C CYS A 136 -60.51 7.29 -9.78
N GLN A 137 -60.66 7.46 -8.46
CA GLN A 137 -59.92 8.49 -7.74
C GLN A 137 -58.43 8.19 -7.88
N LYS A 138 -57.76 9.02 -8.68
CA LYS A 138 -56.35 8.93 -9.08
C LYS A 138 -55.35 9.13 -7.92
N ASP A 139 -55.78 9.18 -6.66
CA ASP A 139 -55.00 9.83 -5.61
C ASP A 139 -54.64 8.97 -4.39
N GLU A 140 -54.79 7.64 -4.42
CA GLU A 140 -54.10 6.79 -3.45
C GLU A 140 -52.94 6.03 -4.08
N LYS A 141 -51.72 6.50 -3.81
CA LYS A 141 -50.48 5.75 -4.06
C LYS A 141 -50.52 4.44 -3.28
N ARG A 142 -50.94 3.34 -3.91
CA ARG A 142 -50.92 2.01 -3.31
C ARG A 142 -49.86 1.16 -4.01
N CYS A 143 -48.78 0.87 -3.29
CA CYS A 143 -47.82 -0.16 -3.67
C CYS A 143 -48.36 -1.49 -3.13
N LYS A 144 -48.72 -2.42 -4.01
CA LYS A 144 -49.07 -3.78 -3.60
C LYS A 144 -48.34 -4.73 -4.54
N ASP A 145 -47.42 -5.50 -3.98
CA ASP A 145 -46.79 -6.62 -4.68
C ASP A 145 -47.88 -7.58 -5.13
N SER A 146 -48.09 -7.70 -6.45
CA SER A 146 -48.49 -8.95 -7.11
C SER A 146 -48.81 -8.70 -8.58
N ASN A 147 -48.58 -9.72 -9.40
CA ASN A 147 -49.12 -9.86 -10.76
C ASN A 147 -50.66 -10.05 -10.77
N THR A 148 -51.41 -9.40 -9.87
CA THR A 148 -52.88 -9.51 -9.84
C THR A 148 -53.54 -8.37 -10.60
N LEU A 149 -54.39 -8.75 -11.56
CA LEU A 149 -55.34 -7.87 -12.23
C LEU A 149 -56.44 -7.52 -11.21
N GLU A 150 -56.45 -6.32 -10.65
CA GLU A 150 -57.58 -5.86 -9.82
C GLU A 150 -58.69 -5.31 -10.73
N ILE A 151 -59.87 -5.92 -10.64
CA ILE A 151 -61.09 -5.44 -11.27
C ILE A 151 -61.67 -4.37 -10.35
N CYS A 152 -61.85 -3.15 -10.85
CA CYS A 152 -62.50 -2.10 -10.08
C CYS A 152 -63.95 -2.50 -9.78
N ALA A 153 -64.41 -2.28 -8.54
CA ALA A 153 -65.80 -2.54 -8.19
C ALA A 153 -66.71 -1.61 -9.00
N ASP A 154 -67.68 -2.18 -9.71
CA ASP A 154 -68.76 -1.45 -10.40
C ASP A 154 -69.67 -0.78 -9.37
N SER A 155 -69.22 0.39 -8.90
CA SER A 155 -69.87 1.12 -7.80
C SER A 155 -71.22 1.73 -8.20
N ASN A 156 -71.56 1.75 -9.50
CA ASN A 156 -72.83 2.23 -10.04
C ASN A 156 -73.68 1.14 -10.71
N ALA A 157 -73.21 -0.11 -10.75
CA ALA A 157 -73.88 -1.26 -11.36
C ALA A 157 -74.26 -1.04 -12.84
N ASP A 158 -73.46 -0.27 -13.58
CA ASP A 158 -73.73 0.04 -14.99
C ASP A 158 -73.19 -1.02 -15.98
N GLY A 159 -72.45 -2.01 -15.47
CA GLY A 159 -71.93 -3.13 -16.25
C GLY A 159 -70.60 -2.85 -16.96
N CYS A 160 -69.94 -1.72 -16.69
CA CYS A 160 -68.64 -1.39 -17.26
C CYS A 160 -67.49 -1.66 -16.26
N TYR A 161 -66.55 -2.53 -16.65
CA TYR A 161 -65.34 -2.82 -15.88
C TYR A 161 -64.11 -2.25 -16.60
N GLU A 162 -63.33 -1.41 -15.92
CA GLU A 162 -62.00 -0.98 -16.39
C GLU A 162 -60.89 -1.84 -15.76
N TYR A 163 -59.87 -2.17 -16.57
CA TYR A 163 -58.66 -2.84 -16.12
C TYR A 163 -57.53 -1.83 -15.98
N VAL A 164 -56.81 -1.84 -14.85
CA VAL A 164 -55.63 -1.01 -14.64
C VAL A 164 -54.40 -1.90 -14.56
N PHE A 165 -53.43 -1.70 -15.46
CA PHE A 165 -52.11 -2.31 -15.34
C PHE A 165 -51.28 -1.51 -14.33
N PHE A 166 -50.95 -2.12 -13.20
CA PHE A 166 -50.01 -1.53 -12.26
C PHE A 166 -48.58 -1.85 -12.71
N LYS A 167 -47.71 -0.84 -12.73
CA LYS A 167 -46.27 -1.08 -12.88
C LYS A 167 -45.79 -1.84 -11.64
N THR A 168 -45.08 -2.93 -11.87
CA THR A 168 -44.33 -3.63 -10.83
C THR A 168 -43.39 -2.65 -10.14
N CYS A 169 -43.54 -2.53 -8.83
CA CYS A 169 -42.67 -1.72 -7.98
C CYS A 169 -41.84 -2.70 -7.16
N GLU A 170 -40.52 -2.66 -7.28
CA GLU A 170 -39.64 -3.33 -6.32
C GLU A 170 -39.47 -2.36 -5.13
N ASN A 171 -39.81 -2.79 -3.91
CA ASN A 171 -39.73 -1.99 -2.68
C ASN A 171 -40.52 -0.65 -2.69
N GLY A 172 -41.58 -0.56 -3.52
CA GLY A 172 -42.44 0.64 -3.61
C GLY A 172 -41.88 1.79 -4.45
N CYS A 173 -40.83 1.56 -5.23
CA CYS A 173 -40.28 2.52 -6.20
C CYS A 173 -40.95 2.37 -7.58
N VAL A 174 -41.25 3.49 -8.24
CA VAL A 174 -41.75 3.52 -9.63
C VAL A 174 -40.70 4.18 -10.51
N ASN A 175 -40.23 3.51 -11.57
CA ASN A 175 -39.29 4.09 -12.55
C ASN A 175 -38.06 4.79 -11.93
N ASN A 176 -37.37 4.17 -10.95
CA ASN A 176 -36.19 4.74 -10.28
C ASN A 176 -36.44 6.02 -9.44
N ASP A 177 -37.69 6.50 -9.32
CA ASP A 177 -38.10 7.57 -8.42
C ASP A 177 -38.59 7.00 -7.08
N CYS A 178 -37.67 6.83 -6.13
CA CYS A 178 -37.96 6.41 -4.76
C CYS A 178 -38.09 7.63 -3.82
N LEU A 179 -39.00 7.59 -2.84
CA LEU A 179 -38.93 8.51 -1.71
C LEU A 179 -37.75 8.11 -0.79
N PRO A 180 -37.08 9.06 -0.09
CA PRO A 180 -35.96 8.73 0.81
C PRO A 180 -36.29 7.69 1.88
N SER A 181 -37.56 7.56 2.27
CA SER A 181 -38.04 6.57 3.26
C SER A 181 -38.23 5.15 2.69
N GLN A 182 -38.07 4.96 1.39
CA GLN A 182 -38.25 3.69 0.68
C GLN A 182 -36.92 3.08 0.21
N CYS A 183 -35.80 3.76 0.47
CA CYS A 183 -34.49 3.28 0.12
C CYS A 183 -33.91 2.42 1.24
N ASP A 184 -33.24 1.33 0.86
CA ASP A 184 -32.44 0.56 1.79
C ASP A 184 -31.27 1.42 2.31
N ASP A 185 -30.92 1.18 3.57
CA ASP A 185 -29.82 1.89 4.20
C ASP A 185 -28.48 1.34 3.69
N VAL A 186 -27.75 2.17 2.96
CA VAL A 186 -26.40 1.83 2.49
C VAL A 186 -25.42 2.07 3.63
N GLN A 187 -24.98 0.98 4.24
CA GLN A 187 -23.99 0.98 5.31
C GLN A 187 -22.57 0.99 4.72
N LEU A 188 -21.76 1.96 5.18
CA LEU A 188 -20.33 1.99 4.87
C LEU A 188 -19.63 1.00 5.79
N THR A 189 -18.90 0.06 5.20
CA THR A 189 -17.95 -0.76 5.93
C THR A 189 -16.56 -0.18 5.75
N ASP A 190 -15.78 -0.19 6.82
CA ASP A 190 -14.38 0.21 6.76
C ASP A 190 -13.65 -0.61 5.69
N PRO A 191 -12.73 -0.03 4.92
CA PRO A 191 -11.93 -0.79 3.96
C PRO A 191 -11.35 -2.03 4.62
N ASP A 192 -11.44 -3.19 3.96
CA ASP A 192 -10.92 -4.44 4.50
C ASP A 192 -9.45 -4.23 4.90
N LEU A 193 -9.20 -4.15 6.20
CA LEU A 193 -7.88 -4.09 6.79
C LEU A 193 -7.30 -5.51 6.78
N ASN A 194 -7.20 -6.12 5.59
CA ASN A 194 -6.47 -7.38 5.38
C ASN A 194 -4.97 -7.13 5.45
N ILE A 195 -4.50 -6.50 6.52
CA ILE A 195 -3.08 -6.54 6.85
C ILE A 195 -2.88 -7.80 7.69
N PRO A 196 -2.03 -8.76 7.26
CA PRO A 196 -1.78 -9.99 8.00
C PRO A 196 -1.53 -9.65 9.47
N SER A 197 -2.30 -10.24 10.39
CA SER A 197 -2.06 -10.05 11.83
C SER A 197 -2.59 -11.20 12.66
N GLU A 198 -2.02 -11.34 13.85
CA GLU A 198 -2.57 -12.24 14.86
C GLU A 198 -3.97 -11.74 15.27
N SER A 199 -4.97 -12.61 15.19
CA SER A 199 -6.42 -12.29 15.27
C SER A 199 -6.91 -11.69 16.61
N SER A 200 -6.05 -11.63 17.62
CA SER A 200 -6.30 -10.96 18.89
C SER A 200 -4.95 -10.56 19.46
N GLY A 201 -4.63 -9.28 19.58
CA GLY A 201 -3.32 -8.83 20.10
C GLY A 201 -2.88 -9.56 21.38
N GLY A 202 -1.58 -9.88 21.49
CA GLY A 202 -1.06 -10.60 22.65
C GLY A 202 -0.95 -9.75 23.93
N LYS A 203 -0.32 -10.31 24.96
CA LYS A 203 -0.18 -9.65 26.28
C LYS A 203 0.58 -8.32 26.13
N TYR A 204 0.17 -7.31 26.89
CA TYR A 204 0.92 -6.06 27.11
C TYR A 204 1.38 -5.97 28.57
N GLU A 205 2.60 -5.50 28.80
CA GLU A 205 3.19 -5.37 30.13
C GLU A 205 4.12 -4.16 30.23
N THR A 206 3.95 -3.35 31.27
CA THR A 206 4.93 -2.32 31.66
C THR A 206 5.75 -2.81 32.84
N THR A 207 7.06 -2.61 32.77
CA THR A 207 8.00 -3.01 33.82
C THR A 207 8.85 -1.82 34.24
N ARG A 208 9.34 -1.83 35.48
CA ARG A 208 10.32 -0.85 35.96
C ARG A 208 11.56 -1.54 36.51
N VAL A 209 12.66 -1.46 35.77
CA VAL A 209 13.93 -2.14 36.10
C VAL A 209 15.09 -1.17 35.94
N ASN A 210 15.97 -1.09 36.94
CA ASN A 210 17.16 -0.22 36.92
C ASN A 210 16.86 1.27 36.60
N GLY A 211 15.68 1.75 36.98
CA GLY A 211 15.25 3.13 36.74
C GLY A 211 14.58 3.37 35.39
N PHE A 212 14.53 2.37 34.52
CA PHE A 212 13.85 2.45 33.22
C PHE A 212 12.43 1.90 33.29
N ASN A 213 11.54 2.51 32.53
CA ASN A 213 10.20 2.01 32.26
C ASN A 213 10.18 1.39 30.86
N ASP A 214 10.05 0.07 30.83
CA ASP A 214 10.04 -0.71 29.59
C ASP A 214 8.62 -1.26 29.34
N ASP A 215 8.11 -1.08 28.13
CA ASP A 215 6.83 -1.58 27.67
C ASP A 215 7.03 -2.76 26.72
N TYR A 216 6.44 -3.90 27.05
CA TYR A 216 6.55 -5.13 26.29
C TYR A 216 5.22 -5.50 25.64
N LEU A 217 5.29 -5.87 24.37
CA LEU A 217 4.22 -6.54 23.64
C LEU A 217 4.65 -7.98 23.40
N TYR A 218 3.78 -8.91 23.73
CA TYR A 218 3.96 -10.34 23.53
C TYR A 218 3.09 -10.79 22.36
N ASN A 219 3.52 -11.85 21.66
CA ASN A 219 2.65 -12.50 20.68
C ASN A 219 1.58 -13.34 21.40
N VAL A 220 0.55 -13.81 20.68
CA VAL A 220 -0.59 -14.56 21.27
C VAL A 220 -0.16 -15.79 22.06
N SER A 221 0.84 -16.54 21.57
CA SER A 221 1.33 -17.75 22.23
C SER A 221 2.30 -17.48 23.39
N ASN A 222 2.64 -16.22 23.67
CA ASN A 222 3.71 -15.82 24.60
C ASN A 222 5.04 -16.53 24.29
N TYR A 223 5.35 -16.73 23.02
CA TYR A 223 6.58 -17.33 22.54
C TYR A 223 7.65 -16.26 22.26
N THR A 224 7.29 -15.15 21.62
CA THR A 224 8.16 -13.98 21.44
C THR A 224 7.62 -12.75 22.15
N LYS A 225 8.51 -11.79 22.41
CA LYS A 225 8.13 -10.44 22.84
C LYS A 225 9.02 -9.38 22.19
N VAL A 226 8.47 -8.19 21.98
CA VAL A 226 9.18 -6.96 21.65
C VAL A 226 9.06 -5.99 22.83
N GLY A 227 10.11 -5.21 23.09
CA GLY A 227 10.14 -4.24 24.18
C GLY A 227 10.70 -2.89 23.76
N VAL A 228 10.08 -1.81 24.23
CA VAL A 228 10.54 -0.43 24.05
C VAL A 228 10.81 0.24 25.38
N ARG A 229 11.73 1.21 25.38
CA ARG A 229 12.11 1.96 26.60
C ARG A 229 11.65 3.41 26.55
N ARG A 230 10.86 3.82 27.54
CA ARG A 230 10.29 5.18 27.60
C ARG A 230 11.35 6.25 27.70
N GLU A 231 12.40 6.02 28.48
CA GLU A 231 13.47 7.00 28.67
C GLU A 231 14.27 7.22 27.39
N TRP A 232 14.25 6.27 26.45
CA TRP A 232 15.02 6.30 25.20
C TRP A 232 14.10 6.48 23.98
N GLY A 233 13.12 7.40 24.05
CA GLY A 233 12.29 7.69 22.87
C GLY A 233 11.29 6.60 22.48
N GLY A 234 11.12 5.58 23.31
CA GLY A 234 10.42 4.36 22.89
C GLY A 234 11.17 3.57 21.82
N SER A 235 12.49 3.70 21.72
CA SER A 235 13.29 2.84 20.84
C SER A 235 13.12 1.37 21.23
N VAL A 236 13.21 0.47 20.25
CA VAL A 236 13.10 -0.97 20.52
C VAL A 236 14.39 -1.44 21.16
N ILE A 237 14.31 -1.85 22.42
CA ILE A 237 15.44 -2.35 23.22
C ILE A 237 15.46 -3.87 23.32
N PHE A 238 14.38 -4.53 22.89
CA PHE A 238 14.26 -5.97 22.98
C PHE A 238 13.45 -6.54 21.82
N PHE A 239 13.97 -7.59 21.21
CA PHE A 239 13.18 -8.52 20.41
C PHE A 239 13.79 -9.91 20.54
N GLY A 240 12.99 -10.88 20.99
CA GLY A 240 13.50 -12.20 21.36
C GLY A 240 12.42 -13.11 21.93
N LEU A 241 12.87 -14.24 22.46
CA LEU A 241 12.00 -15.22 23.11
C LEU A 241 11.53 -14.73 24.48
N VAL A 242 10.33 -15.15 24.85
CA VAL A 242 9.86 -15.06 26.23
C VAL A 242 10.67 -16.08 27.03
N GLY A 243 11.63 -15.61 27.85
CA GLY A 243 12.46 -16.45 28.71
C GLY A 243 11.68 -17.10 29.86
N ASP A 244 12.33 -17.37 31.00
CA ASP A 244 11.78 -18.08 32.18
C ASP A 244 10.60 -17.38 32.92
N GLY A 245 9.75 -16.62 32.23
CA GLY A 245 8.57 -15.97 32.80
C GLY A 245 8.84 -14.69 33.59
N LYS A 246 10.07 -14.17 33.57
CA LYS A 246 10.42 -12.90 34.25
C LYS A 246 10.24 -11.68 33.31
N PRO A 247 9.66 -10.58 33.79
CA PRO A 247 9.60 -9.33 33.04
C PRO A 247 11.01 -8.78 32.73
N GLY A 248 11.16 -8.01 31.65
CA GLY A 248 12.44 -7.38 31.29
C GLY A 248 13.25 -8.10 30.19
N ILE A 249 14.50 -7.64 30.00
CA ILE A 249 15.47 -8.18 29.02
C ILE A 249 16.01 -9.53 29.50
N ASN A 250 16.27 -10.45 28.56
CA ASN A 250 16.86 -11.76 28.81
C ASN A 250 17.90 -12.13 27.72
N PRO A 251 18.67 -13.22 27.87
CA PRO A 251 19.71 -13.65 26.92
C PRO A 251 19.28 -13.89 25.47
N SER A 252 17.99 -14.07 25.19
CA SER A 252 17.47 -14.21 23.83
C SER A 252 17.34 -12.88 23.09
N ASN A 253 17.59 -11.73 23.75
CA ASN A 253 17.53 -10.44 23.09
C ASN A 253 18.47 -10.37 21.88
N THR A 254 17.92 -9.98 20.74
CA THR A 254 18.66 -9.77 19.49
C THR A 254 19.09 -8.32 19.27
N ILE A 255 18.61 -7.39 20.10
CA ILE A 255 18.82 -5.95 19.92
C ILE A 255 19.93 -5.47 20.86
N ASP A 256 20.84 -4.63 20.36
CA ASP A 256 21.75 -3.90 21.26
C ASP A 256 20.90 -2.93 22.09
N ALA A 257 21.15 -2.84 23.39
CA ALA A 257 20.38 -2.00 24.30
C ALA A 257 21.32 -1.43 25.38
N ASN A 258 22.53 -1.06 24.95
CA ASN A 258 23.62 -0.68 25.83
C ASN A 258 23.66 0.82 26.13
N ASP A 259 23.21 1.67 25.21
CA ASP A 259 23.09 3.13 25.38
C ASP A 259 22.01 3.70 24.46
N THR A 260 21.78 5.01 24.55
CA THR A 260 20.74 5.76 23.83
C THR A 260 20.93 5.86 22.31
N GLY A 261 21.93 5.20 21.73
CA GLY A 261 22.27 5.28 20.30
C GLY A 261 22.44 3.93 19.61
N ARG A 262 22.10 2.83 20.29
CA ARG A 262 22.25 1.46 19.80
C ARG A 262 21.03 0.65 20.22
N GLU A 263 20.00 0.70 19.38
CA GLU A 263 18.66 0.09 19.49
C GLU A 263 18.06 -0.09 18.08
N VAL A 264 16.85 -0.64 17.90
CA VAL A 264 16.13 -0.39 16.61
C VAL A 264 15.41 0.95 16.71
N GLN A 265 15.85 1.90 15.89
CA GLN A 265 15.45 3.30 16.03
C GLN A 265 15.61 4.09 14.74
N VAL A 266 15.12 5.34 14.76
CA VAL A 266 15.26 6.28 13.66
C VAL A 266 16.23 7.41 13.98
N ALA A 267 16.94 7.88 12.94
CA ALA A 267 17.75 9.10 12.95
C ALA A 267 17.58 9.86 11.64
N PHE A 268 17.51 11.18 11.73
CA PHE A 268 17.27 12.04 10.56
C PHE A 268 18.42 13.00 10.31
N TYR A 269 18.60 13.35 9.05
CA TYR A 269 19.67 14.19 8.55
C TYR A 269 19.13 15.19 7.54
N ASP A 270 19.81 16.32 7.45
CA ASP A 270 19.57 17.36 6.46
C ASP A 270 20.90 17.64 5.72
N PRO A 271 20.97 17.43 4.40
CA PRO A 271 22.22 17.62 3.65
C PRO A 271 22.67 19.09 3.63
N ASP A 272 21.78 20.06 3.80
CA ASP A 272 22.15 21.48 3.92
C ASP A 272 22.71 21.80 5.31
N ARG A 273 22.48 20.90 6.28
CA ARG A 273 22.91 21.03 7.68
C ARG A 273 23.64 19.79 8.17
N ALA A 274 24.40 19.13 7.31
CA ALA A 274 24.99 17.83 7.63
C ALA A 274 26.05 17.87 8.75
N MET A 275 26.81 18.98 8.86
CA MET A 275 27.92 19.12 9.79
C MET A 275 27.89 20.46 10.52
N GLN A 276 28.30 20.47 11.78
CA GLN A 276 28.11 21.58 12.73
C GLN A 276 28.46 22.97 12.18
N ASN A 277 29.73 23.22 11.80
CA ASN A 277 30.21 24.55 11.43
C ASN A 277 29.62 25.13 10.13
N CYS A 278 28.86 24.35 9.36
CA CYS A 278 28.10 24.79 8.18
C CYS A 278 26.59 24.63 8.38
N ALA A 279 26.15 23.96 9.46
CA ALA A 279 24.75 23.68 9.71
C ALA A 279 23.99 24.92 10.20
N TYR A 280 24.63 25.82 10.93
CA TYR A 280 23.99 27.03 11.46
C TYR A 280 23.38 27.93 10.37
N ASN A 281 23.96 27.94 9.17
CA ASN A 281 23.55 28.77 8.04
C ASN A 281 23.13 27.97 6.79
N ALA A 282 22.87 26.66 6.94
CA ALA A 282 22.45 25.77 5.84
C ALA A 282 23.43 25.69 4.66
N SER A 283 24.73 25.89 4.89
CA SER A 283 25.69 25.95 3.79
C SER A 283 26.37 24.62 3.48
N CYS A 284 26.07 23.53 4.20
CA CYS A 284 26.87 22.30 4.13
C CYS A 284 26.88 21.64 2.75
N ALA A 285 25.81 21.78 1.97
CA ALA A 285 25.76 21.25 0.62
C ALA A 285 26.67 21.99 -0.38
N THR A 286 27.03 23.24 -0.07
CA THR A 286 27.84 24.11 -0.94
C THR A 286 29.20 24.48 -0.34
N THR A 287 29.41 24.20 0.93
CA THR A 287 30.59 24.62 1.69
C THR A 287 31.10 23.45 2.53
N PRO A 288 32.31 22.94 2.23
CA PRO A 288 32.90 21.86 3.02
C PRO A 288 33.04 22.25 4.51
N SER A 289 32.71 21.31 5.39
CA SER A 289 32.94 21.46 6.82
C SER A 289 34.44 21.47 7.14
N SER A 290 34.85 22.30 8.10
CA SER A 290 36.18 22.25 8.69
C SER A 290 36.21 21.37 9.95
N CYS A 291 35.06 20.86 10.39
CA CYS A 291 35.00 19.94 11.50
C CYS A 291 35.46 18.56 11.08
N GLN A 292 36.00 17.81 12.05
CA GLN A 292 36.37 16.43 11.81
C GLN A 292 35.11 15.65 11.40
N ASN A 293 35.26 14.76 10.42
CA ASN A 293 34.21 13.82 10.04
C ASN A 293 34.00 12.82 11.19
N SER A 294 33.07 13.14 12.09
CA SER A 294 32.79 12.39 13.31
C SER A 294 31.36 12.67 13.74
N ILE A 295 30.70 11.65 14.28
CA ILE A 295 29.39 11.73 14.93
C ILE A 295 29.32 12.81 16.04
N THR A 296 30.47 13.28 16.54
CA THR A 296 30.55 14.37 17.54
C THR A 296 30.13 15.72 16.97
N PHE A 297 30.36 15.94 15.67
CA PHE A 297 30.23 17.24 15.00
C PHE A 297 29.16 17.20 13.90
N LEU A 298 28.22 16.26 13.97
CA LEU A 298 27.05 16.27 13.09
C LEU A 298 26.27 17.58 13.27
N GLY A 299 25.65 18.01 12.19
CA GLY A 299 24.73 19.13 12.21
C GLY A 299 23.33 18.65 12.60
N TRP A 300 22.28 19.08 11.91
CA TRP A 300 20.90 18.74 12.26
C TRP A 300 20.70 17.22 12.24
N ASP A 301 20.55 16.61 13.43
CA ASP A 301 20.56 15.16 13.64
C ASP A 301 19.59 14.64 14.73
N PRO A 302 18.26 14.74 14.57
CA PRO A 302 17.32 14.15 15.52
C PRO A 302 17.45 12.62 15.62
N VAL A 303 17.60 12.07 16.83
CA VAL A 303 17.76 10.62 17.08
C VAL A 303 16.80 10.14 18.15
N GLN A 304 16.00 9.12 17.82
CA GLN A 304 14.90 8.66 18.68
C GLN A 304 15.38 8.26 20.08
N GLY A 305 16.40 7.41 20.18
CA GLY A 305 16.93 6.88 21.45
C GLY A 305 17.46 7.96 22.39
N GLY A 306 18.09 9.00 21.84
CA GLY A 306 18.71 10.06 22.60
C GLY A 306 19.97 10.58 21.92
N ASN A 307 20.94 11.03 22.71
CA ASN A 307 22.10 11.75 22.17
C ASN A 307 23.45 11.25 22.68
N ARG A 308 24.52 11.81 22.11
CA ARG A 308 25.91 11.47 22.47
C ARG A 308 26.31 11.75 23.91
N CYS A 309 25.49 12.49 24.66
CA CYS A 309 25.68 12.73 26.09
C CYS A 309 25.11 11.60 26.96
N ASN A 310 24.59 10.53 26.34
CA ASN A 310 23.87 9.44 26.98
C ASN A 310 22.61 9.94 27.72
N VAL A 311 21.95 10.95 27.14
CA VAL A 311 20.65 11.46 27.58
C VAL A 311 19.61 10.96 26.60
N GLY A 312 18.61 10.24 27.11
CA GLY A 312 17.54 9.69 26.29
C GLY A 312 16.44 10.70 25.98
N SER A 313 15.73 10.51 24.86
CA SER A 313 14.72 11.48 24.41
C SER A 313 13.44 11.54 25.23
N GLY A 314 13.17 10.51 26.04
CA GLY A 314 11.87 10.38 26.70
C GLY A 314 10.72 10.15 25.72
N VAL A 315 9.48 10.08 26.22
CA VAL A 315 8.26 9.92 25.40
C VAL A 315 7.25 11.01 25.74
N GLU A 316 6.47 11.42 24.75
CA GLU A 316 5.27 12.24 24.95
C GLU A 316 4.10 11.37 25.42
N SER A 317 3.94 10.18 24.85
CA SER A 317 2.88 9.25 25.21
C SER A 317 3.23 7.81 24.87
N VAL A 318 2.67 6.87 25.64
CA VAL A 318 2.62 5.44 25.35
C VAL A 318 1.19 4.96 25.53
N SER A 319 0.67 4.20 24.57
CA SER A 319 -0.67 3.61 24.63
C SER A 319 -0.69 2.21 24.04
N TYR A 320 -1.53 1.35 24.59
CA TYR A 320 -1.82 0.04 24.05
C TYR A 320 -3.31 -0.09 23.80
N SER A 321 -3.70 -0.45 22.57
CA SER A 321 -5.09 -0.72 22.21
C SER A 321 -5.16 -1.69 21.04
N GLY A 322 -6.06 -2.68 21.11
CA GLY A 322 -6.31 -3.60 20.01
C GLY A 322 -5.07 -4.37 19.52
N GLY A 323 -4.14 -4.72 20.40
CA GLY A 323 -2.89 -5.39 20.00
C GLY A 323 -1.78 -4.50 19.48
N VAL A 324 -2.00 -3.18 19.47
CA VAL A 324 -1.04 -2.20 18.95
C VAL A 324 -0.44 -1.42 20.10
N LEU A 325 0.89 -1.51 20.26
CA LEU A 325 1.66 -0.63 21.13
C LEU A 325 2.06 0.61 20.34
N SER A 326 1.63 1.78 20.78
CA SER A 326 1.93 3.06 20.14
C SER A 326 2.75 3.94 21.07
N VAL A 327 3.82 4.54 20.56
CA VAL A 327 4.70 5.44 21.27
C VAL A 327 4.90 6.71 20.46
N SER A 328 4.83 7.87 21.12
CA SER A 328 5.15 9.16 20.51
C SER A 328 6.30 9.82 21.26
N THR A 329 7.25 10.39 20.54
CA THR A 329 8.39 11.14 21.10
C THR A 329 8.77 12.32 20.22
N ILE A 330 9.36 13.34 20.83
CA ILE A 330 10.14 14.36 20.15
C ILE A 330 11.61 14.04 20.43
N PRO A 331 12.34 13.47 19.45
CA PRO A 331 13.74 13.11 19.60
C PRO A 331 14.62 14.27 20.08
N LEU A 332 15.70 13.99 20.80
CA LEU A 332 16.78 14.96 21.01
C LEU A 332 17.66 15.01 19.76
N PHE A 333 18.39 16.12 19.60
CA PHE A 333 19.52 16.14 18.67
C PHE A 333 20.66 15.29 19.20
N TRP A 334 21.24 14.44 18.34
CA TRP A 334 22.38 13.62 18.73
C TRP A 334 23.60 14.47 19.08
N ASN A 335 23.85 15.55 18.33
CA ASN A 335 24.78 16.60 18.72
C ASN A 335 24.03 17.81 19.33
N PRO A 336 24.12 18.05 20.65
CA PRO A 336 23.51 19.21 21.30
C PRO A 336 23.92 20.58 20.73
N ASP A 337 25.12 20.65 20.15
CA ASP A 337 25.76 21.86 19.63
C ASP A 337 25.63 21.99 18.11
N TRP A 338 24.73 21.24 17.47
CA TRP A 338 24.68 21.10 16.02
C TRP A 338 24.67 22.40 15.22
N ASP A 339 24.18 23.51 15.78
CA ASP A 339 24.04 24.82 15.13
C ASP A 339 25.17 25.81 15.46
N ARG A 340 26.31 25.33 15.97
CA ARG A 340 27.49 26.15 16.20
C ARG A 340 28.21 26.47 14.90
N SER A 341 28.76 27.67 14.78
CA SER A 341 29.62 28.06 13.64
C SER A 341 31.06 27.53 13.74
N ASP A 342 31.42 26.93 14.88
CA ASP A 342 32.71 26.30 15.17
C ASP A 342 32.53 24.82 15.54
N CYS A 343 33.64 24.09 15.70
CA CYS A 343 33.64 22.67 16.03
C CYS A 343 33.68 22.43 17.55
N ASP A 344 32.81 23.10 18.29
CA ASP A 344 32.71 22.96 19.75
C ASP A 344 31.86 21.74 20.12
N SER A 345 32.29 20.97 21.12
CA SER A 345 31.58 19.76 21.57
C SER A 345 31.16 19.82 23.05
N SER A 346 31.18 21.02 23.64
CA SER A 346 30.99 21.24 25.08
C SER A 346 29.55 21.10 25.58
N GLY A 347 28.57 20.98 24.69
CA GLY A 347 27.13 21.01 25.00
C GLY A 347 26.65 19.90 25.92
N CYS A 348 27.38 18.79 26.06
CA CYS A 348 27.07 17.79 27.09
C CYS A 348 27.25 18.30 28.53
N ASN A 349 28.06 19.36 28.73
CA ASN A 349 28.26 19.99 30.03
C ASN A 349 27.15 21.00 30.36
N ASP A 350 26.32 21.38 29.40
CA ASP A 350 25.22 22.32 29.56
C ASP A 350 23.89 21.57 29.71
N SER A 351 23.16 21.83 30.80
CA SER A 351 21.92 21.13 31.12
C SER A 351 20.78 21.41 30.14
N ASN A 352 20.77 22.58 29.49
CA ASN A 352 19.74 22.94 28.54
C ASN A 352 20.06 22.34 27.17
N LYS A 353 21.32 22.42 26.72
CA LYS A 353 21.74 21.88 25.43
C LYS A 353 21.63 20.36 25.38
N LYS A 354 22.11 19.64 26.40
CA LYS A 354 22.06 18.16 26.41
C LYS A 354 20.63 17.59 26.45
N ASN A 355 19.62 18.41 26.72
CA ASN A 355 18.19 18.05 26.67
C ASN A 355 17.47 18.77 25.51
N ARG A 356 18.19 19.26 24.50
CA ARG A 356 17.63 19.99 23.37
C ARG A 356 16.81 19.05 22.48
N LYS A 357 15.49 19.24 22.53
CA LYS A 357 14.53 18.59 21.64
C LYS A 357 14.67 19.07 20.21
N SER A 358 14.41 18.16 19.28
CA SER A 358 14.30 18.45 17.86
C SER A 358 12.96 19.08 17.48
N ASP A 359 12.85 19.40 16.21
CA ASP A 359 11.68 19.89 15.50
C ASP A 359 10.95 18.78 14.73
N VAL A 360 11.17 17.51 15.09
CA VAL A 360 10.49 16.36 14.52
C VAL A 360 9.75 15.60 15.62
N ARG A 361 8.55 15.09 15.32
CA ARG A 361 7.88 14.08 16.16
C ARG A 361 7.93 12.74 15.47
N VAL A 362 8.25 11.70 16.22
CA VAL A 362 8.20 10.31 15.79
C VAL A 362 7.05 9.62 16.50
N ILE A 363 6.14 9.03 15.74
CA ILE A 363 5.07 8.17 16.23
C ILE A 363 5.37 6.76 15.72
N GLN A 364 5.69 5.85 16.61
CA GLN A 364 5.94 4.44 16.32
C GLN A 364 4.75 3.60 16.78
N ARG A 365 4.31 2.67 15.94
CA ARG A 365 3.25 1.70 16.24
C ARG A 365 3.78 0.30 15.95
N MET A 366 3.61 -0.62 16.89
CA MET A 366 4.03 -2.00 16.73
C MET A 366 2.90 -2.96 17.01
N ARG A 367 2.85 -4.03 16.22
CA ARG A 367 1.94 -5.15 16.42
C ARG A 367 2.51 -6.43 15.84
N TYR A 368 2.03 -7.56 16.33
CA TYR A 368 2.39 -8.87 15.81
C TYR A 368 1.66 -9.19 14.52
N ILE A 369 2.42 -9.73 13.56
CA ILE A 369 1.94 -10.21 12.27
C ILE A 369 1.83 -11.74 12.29
N THR A 370 2.89 -12.38 12.77
CA THR A 370 2.96 -13.81 13.07
C THR A 370 3.69 -13.98 14.39
N GLN A 371 3.81 -15.21 14.89
CA GLN A 371 4.60 -15.50 16.08
C GLN A 371 6.06 -14.99 15.99
N HIS A 372 6.62 -14.93 14.78
CA HIS A 372 8.01 -14.55 14.52
C HIS A 372 8.17 -13.14 13.98
N VAL A 373 7.09 -12.50 13.47
CA VAL A 373 7.16 -11.22 12.77
C VAL A 373 6.40 -10.14 13.51
N ILE A 374 7.06 -9.00 13.74
CA ILE A 374 6.42 -7.76 14.18
C ILE A 374 6.46 -6.72 13.06
N GLU A 375 5.40 -5.94 12.96
CA GLU A 375 5.38 -4.70 12.19
C GLU A 375 5.83 -3.53 13.06
N ILE A 376 6.57 -2.60 12.46
CA ILE A 376 6.92 -1.31 13.02
C ILE A 376 6.51 -0.24 12.00
N ASP A 377 5.40 0.42 12.27
CA ASP A 377 4.86 1.53 11.49
C ASP A 377 5.30 2.85 12.13
N TYR A 378 5.88 3.73 11.32
CA TYR A 378 6.29 5.06 11.73
C TYR A 378 5.52 6.17 11.02
N THR A 379 5.22 7.22 11.78
CA THR A 379 4.95 8.58 11.28
C THR A 379 6.04 9.51 11.76
N VAL A 380 6.61 10.29 10.86
CA VAL A 380 7.58 11.34 11.14
C VAL A 380 6.92 12.65 10.79
N GLU A 381 6.62 13.50 11.78
CA GLU A 381 6.01 14.81 11.59
C GLU A 381 7.06 15.90 11.71
N ASN A 382 7.10 16.82 10.74
CA ASN A 382 7.88 18.04 10.87
C ASN A 382 7.07 19.09 11.64
N LEU A 383 7.60 19.52 12.79
CA LEU A 383 6.98 20.50 13.67
C LEU A 383 7.37 21.94 13.33
N SER A 384 8.16 22.15 12.27
CA SER A 384 8.67 23.46 11.86
C SER A 384 8.20 23.86 10.45
N ASP A 385 8.44 25.13 10.11
CA ASP A 385 8.25 25.67 8.77
C ASP A 385 9.47 25.43 7.85
N LEU A 386 10.53 24.80 8.36
CA LEU A 386 11.72 24.45 7.59
C LEU A 386 11.53 23.05 6.98
N GLU A 387 11.59 22.97 5.66
CA GLU A 387 11.70 21.68 4.96
C GLU A 387 13.13 21.16 5.05
N HIS A 388 13.27 19.87 5.33
CA HIS A 388 14.57 19.17 5.29
C HIS A 388 14.70 18.40 3.98
N ARG A 389 15.75 18.70 3.22
CA ARG A 389 15.94 18.12 1.88
C ARG A 389 16.21 16.63 1.95
N ALA A 390 15.82 15.93 0.90
CA ALA A 390 16.02 14.50 0.77
C ALA A 390 17.50 14.08 0.88
N THR A 391 17.74 13.08 1.72
CA THR A 391 19.02 12.38 1.90
C THR A 391 18.75 10.99 2.46
N TYR A 392 19.78 10.16 2.58
CA TYR A 392 19.66 8.85 3.22
C TYR A 392 19.42 8.99 4.72
N GLN A 393 18.21 8.67 5.14
CA GLN A 393 17.79 8.65 6.53
C GLN A 393 18.05 7.29 7.18
N GLU A 394 18.07 7.24 8.50
CA GLU A 394 18.04 5.98 9.26
C GLU A 394 16.60 5.68 9.67
N MET A 395 15.94 4.76 8.96
CA MET A 395 14.49 4.63 9.06
C MET A 395 13.95 3.20 8.85
N PRO A 396 14.00 2.32 9.88
CA PRO A 396 14.83 2.41 11.07
C PRO A 396 16.16 1.66 10.89
N THR A 397 17.22 2.08 11.58
CA THR A 397 18.46 1.29 11.68
C THR A 397 18.28 0.17 12.71
N MET A 398 18.79 -1.04 12.42
CA MET A 398 18.79 -2.17 13.35
C MET A 398 20.19 -2.39 13.94
N TYR A 399 20.34 -2.15 15.24
CA TYR A 399 21.55 -2.45 16.00
C TYR A 399 21.36 -3.77 16.74
N THR A 400 22.30 -4.70 16.59
CA THR A 400 22.12 -6.07 17.07
C THR A 400 23.00 -6.41 18.26
N SER A 401 22.51 -7.32 19.09
CA SER A 401 23.22 -7.84 20.24
C SER A 401 24.59 -8.42 19.86
N ASN A 402 25.54 -8.33 20.79
CA ASN A 402 26.97 -8.48 20.51
C ASN A 402 27.68 -9.37 21.56
N GLY A 403 26.95 -10.30 22.18
CA GLY A 403 27.49 -11.21 23.19
C GLY A 403 27.59 -10.63 24.61
N LYS A 404 27.46 -9.30 24.77
CA LYS A 404 27.48 -8.66 26.08
C LYS A 404 26.28 -9.07 26.93
N ASN A 405 26.46 -9.09 28.25
CA ASN A 405 25.43 -9.43 29.23
C ASN A 405 24.74 -10.79 28.97
N GLY A 406 25.47 -11.74 28.35
CA GLY A 406 24.97 -13.08 28.03
C GLY A 406 24.00 -13.14 26.84
N THR A 407 23.85 -12.06 26.08
CA THR A 407 23.05 -12.05 24.85
C THR A 407 23.76 -12.82 23.72
N GLN A 408 23.05 -13.06 22.62
CA GLN A 408 23.63 -13.63 21.41
C GLN A 408 24.62 -12.64 20.77
N ASP A 409 25.70 -13.14 20.18
CA ASP A 409 26.62 -12.33 19.38
C ASP A 409 26.21 -12.39 17.90
N LEU A 410 25.43 -11.41 17.46
CA LEU A 410 24.88 -11.33 16.12
C LEU A 410 25.76 -10.42 15.27
N TYR A 411 26.60 -11.03 14.43
CA TYR A 411 27.60 -10.31 13.64
C TYR A 411 27.71 -10.79 12.19
N LYS A 412 27.09 -11.92 11.84
CA LYS A 412 27.06 -12.41 10.47
C LYS A 412 25.88 -11.79 9.74
N LEU A 413 26.17 -10.84 8.84
CA LEU A 413 25.16 -10.21 8.00
C LEU A 413 24.93 -11.05 6.74
N PHE A 414 23.67 -11.34 6.45
CA PHE A 414 23.20 -12.01 5.24
C PHE A 414 22.30 -11.07 4.43
N ASP A 415 22.47 -11.09 3.10
CA ASP A 415 21.46 -10.56 2.18
C ASP A 415 20.26 -11.53 2.06
N SER A 416 19.24 -11.13 1.31
CA SER A 416 18.01 -11.93 1.15
C SER A 416 18.18 -13.22 0.34
N GLN A 417 19.32 -13.37 -0.33
CA GLN A 417 19.65 -14.55 -1.14
C GLN A 417 20.50 -15.56 -0.37
N GLY A 418 20.99 -15.20 0.82
CA GLY A 418 21.74 -16.06 1.72
C GLY A 418 23.25 -15.89 1.57
N ASN A 419 23.70 -14.86 0.87
CA ASN A 419 25.12 -14.53 0.79
C ASN A 419 25.53 -13.78 2.06
N VAL A 420 26.69 -14.15 2.61
CA VAL A 420 27.31 -13.43 3.71
C VAL A 420 27.90 -12.12 3.17
N VAL A 421 27.55 -11.00 3.80
CA VAL A 421 28.06 -9.67 3.45
C VAL A 421 29.27 -9.35 4.33
N PRO A 422 30.50 -9.25 3.75
CA PRO A 422 31.68 -8.90 4.52
C PRO A 422 31.69 -7.39 4.82
N ILE A 423 31.62 -7.02 6.09
CA ILE A 423 31.74 -5.64 6.57
C ILE A 423 33.22 -5.31 6.81
N ASP A 424 33.91 -5.03 5.71
CA ASP A 424 35.38 -5.02 5.63
C ASP A 424 36.00 -3.75 5.04
N VAL A 425 35.19 -2.75 4.68
CA VAL A 425 35.69 -1.47 4.16
C VAL A 425 35.99 -0.53 5.33
N PRO A 426 37.24 -0.09 5.56
CA PRO A 426 37.53 0.86 6.61
C PRO A 426 36.78 2.18 6.40
N ALA A 427 36.06 2.63 7.42
CA ALA A 427 35.28 3.88 7.40
C ALA A 427 36.12 5.13 7.69
N GLY A 428 37.41 4.96 8.00
CA GLY A 428 38.32 6.03 8.40
C GLY A 428 39.20 5.63 9.59
N GLY A 429 39.88 6.61 10.17
CA GLY A 429 40.91 6.41 11.21
C GLY A 429 40.40 6.02 12.60
N ASP A 430 39.11 5.76 12.80
CA ASP A 430 38.49 5.40 14.08
C ASP A 430 38.26 3.89 14.25
N GLY A 431 38.63 3.09 13.25
CA GLY A 431 38.64 1.63 13.29
C GLY A 431 37.33 0.96 12.88
N PHE A 432 36.26 1.72 12.61
CA PHE A 432 35.02 1.16 12.08
C PHE A 432 35.20 0.63 10.67
N ASN A 433 34.51 -0.47 10.37
CA ASN A 433 34.31 -0.94 9.00
C ASN A 433 32.85 -0.76 8.61
N TYR A 434 32.61 -0.55 7.32
CA TYR A 434 31.30 -0.49 6.71
C TYR A 434 31.24 -1.34 5.44
N LYS A 435 30.04 -1.52 4.90
CA LYS A 435 29.81 -2.08 3.56
C LYS A 435 28.51 -1.55 3.00
N ASN A 436 28.56 -0.98 1.79
CA ASN A 436 27.36 -0.79 0.98
C ASN A 436 27.14 -2.04 0.13
N PHE A 437 25.90 -2.51 0.04
CA PHE A 437 25.54 -3.72 -0.71
C PHE A 437 24.06 -3.66 -1.12
N GLN A 438 23.65 -4.60 -1.98
CA GLN A 438 22.26 -4.75 -2.38
C GLN A 438 21.67 -6.02 -1.79
N SER A 439 20.42 -5.94 -1.35
CA SER A 439 19.61 -7.09 -0.95
C SER A 439 18.33 -7.12 -1.80
N PRO A 440 18.21 -8.06 -2.77
CA PRO A 440 17.18 -8.00 -3.81
C PRO A 440 15.73 -7.93 -3.32
N ASP A 441 15.43 -8.57 -2.20
CA ASP A 441 14.05 -8.73 -1.69
C ASP A 441 13.67 -7.68 -0.64
N GLY A 442 14.54 -6.69 -0.39
CA GLY A 442 14.28 -5.56 0.52
C GLY A 442 14.44 -5.88 2.01
N TRP A 443 15.03 -7.04 2.34
CA TRP A 443 15.31 -7.44 3.72
C TRP A 443 16.73 -7.99 3.89
N VAL A 444 17.23 -7.99 5.11
CA VAL A 444 18.53 -8.54 5.50
C VAL A 444 18.42 -9.27 6.84
N ALA A 445 19.38 -10.13 7.17
CA ALA A 445 19.40 -10.86 8.44
C ALA A 445 20.77 -10.81 9.13
N MET A 446 20.77 -10.54 10.43
CA MET A 446 21.94 -10.62 11.30
C MET A 446 21.83 -11.89 12.14
N GLN A 447 22.85 -12.75 12.05
CA GLN A 447 22.87 -14.08 12.64
C GLN A 447 24.06 -14.25 13.58
N ASN A 448 23.94 -15.16 14.53
CA ASN A 448 25.07 -15.61 15.35
C ASN A 448 26.07 -16.45 14.54
N GLY A 449 27.19 -16.80 15.17
CA GLY A 449 28.26 -17.58 14.53
C GLY A 449 27.80 -18.91 13.93
N ASP A 450 26.84 -19.58 14.57
CA ASP A 450 26.34 -20.90 14.15
C ASP A 450 25.15 -20.81 13.18
N VAL A 451 24.66 -19.59 12.89
CA VAL A 451 23.50 -19.32 12.02
C VAL A 451 22.24 -20.06 12.48
N ASN A 452 22.08 -20.26 13.79
CA ASN A 452 20.93 -20.94 14.39
C ASN A 452 19.98 -19.97 15.12
N TYR A 453 20.36 -18.70 15.23
CA TYR A 453 19.57 -17.66 15.88
C TYR A 453 19.98 -16.27 15.39
N GLY A 454 19.00 -15.37 15.28
CA GLY A 454 19.23 -13.99 14.90
C GLY A 454 17.94 -13.22 14.62
N VAL A 455 18.10 -12.09 13.94
CA VAL A 455 17.02 -11.15 13.63
C VAL A 455 17.15 -10.64 12.20
N GLY A 456 16.02 -10.55 11.50
CA GLY A 456 15.91 -9.94 10.19
C GLY A 456 15.15 -8.63 10.24
N ILE A 457 15.45 -7.71 9.32
CA ILE A 457 14.69 -6.49 9.08
C ILE A 457 14.26 -6.41 7.61
N TYR A 458 12.99 -6.15 7.37
CA TYR A 458 12.38 -5.98 6.06
C TYR A 458 11.72 -4.60 5.93
N TYR A 459 11.94 -3.91 4.82
CA TYR A 459 11.35 -2.60 4.54
C TYR A 459 10.24 -2.78 3.51
N GLU A 460 9.01 -2.38 3.85
CA GLU A 460 7.84 -2.69 3.02
C GLU A 460 7.94 -2.08 1.63
N ASN A 461 8.54 -0.90 1.52
CA ASN A 461 8.74 -0.21 0.25
C ASN A 461 9.85 -0.83 -0.64
N LYS A 462 10.41 -2.00 -0.26
CA LYS A 462 11.40 -2.76 -1.05
C LYS A 462 12.68 -1.97 -1.38
N VAL A 463 13.13 -1.06 -0.52
CA VAL A 463 14.46 -0.44 -0.67
C VAL A 463 15.52 -1.56 -0.68
N LYS A 464 16.32 -1.60 -1.73
CA LYS A 464 17.29 -2.69 -1.98
C LYS A 464 18.71 -2.36 -1.60
N ASP A 465 19.05 -1.08 -1.48
CA ASP A 465 20.38 -0.64 -1.13
C ASP A 465 20.51 -0.59 0.40
N PHE A 466 21.53 -1.25 0.93
CA PHE A 466 21.78 -1.37 2.36
C PHE A 466 23.20 -0.95 2.70
N GLN A 467 23.38 -0.60 3.98
CA GLN A 467 24.67 -0.33 4.57
C GLN A 467 24.79 -1.03 5.93
N GLY A 468 25.84 -1.83 6.10
CA GLY A 468 26.19 -2.45 7.37
C GLY A 468 27.44 -1.82 7.98
N TRP A 469 27.51 -1.74 9.31
CA TRP A 469 28.67 -1.25 10.05
C TRP A 469 29.08 -2.17 11.19
N GLN A 470 30.39 -2.27 11.42
CA GLN A 470 30.95 -3.06 12.52
C GLN A 470 32.20 -2.44 13.12
N LEU A 471 32.29 -2.53 14.45
CA LEU A 471 33.54 -2.37 15.20
C LEU A 471 33.55 -3.40 16.33
N ARG A 472 34.19 -4.54 16.07
CA ARG A 472 34.15 -5.70 16.96
C ARG A 472 34.83 -5.46 18.31
N SER A 473 35.78 -4.52 18.38
CA SER A 473 36.43 -4.11 19.65
C SER A 473 35.54 -3.20 20.52
N LEU A 474 34.57 -2.50 19.93
CA LEU A 474 33.54 -1.71 20.61
C LEU A 474 32.22 -2.48 20.80
N PRO A 475 32.25 -3.81 20.63
CA PRO A 475 31.10 -4.66 20.25
C PRO A 475 29.94 -3.92 19.57
N PHE A 476 30.18 -3.44 18.36
CA PHE A 476 29.20 -2.69 17.59
C PHE A 476 28.87 -3.42 16.29
N ASN A 477 27.58 -3.63 16.03
CA ASN A 477 27.07 -4.09 14.72
C ASN A 477 25.73 -3.40 14.44
N ASN A 478 25.58 -2.86 13.23
CA ASN A 478 24.28 -2.41 12.76
C ASN A 478 24.09 -2.66 11.26
N VAL A 479 22.86 -2.56 10.81
CA VAL A 479 22.49 -2.52 9.40
C VAL A 479 21.29 -1.60 9.18
N ARG A 480 21.28 -0.89 8.07
CA ARG A 480 20.18 -0.01 7.65
C ARG A 480 19.96 -0.08 6.14
N ALA A 481 18.74 0.20 5.71
CA ALA A 481 18.49 0.56 4.32
C ALA A 481 19.05 1.97 4.04
N LEU A 482 19.54 2.19 2.83
CA LEU A 482 19.86 3.51 2.30
C LEU A 482 18.57 4.16 1.79
N PHE A 483 17.69 4.52 2.72
CA PHE A 483 16.36 5.04 2.42
C PHE A 483 16.40 6.57 2.22
N ASN A 484 16.26 7.02 0.98
CA ASN A 484 16.32 8.44 0.62
C ASN A 484 14.94 9.11 0.68
N PHE A 485 14.78 10.09 1.57
CA PHE A 485 13.61 10.97 1.60
C PHE A 485 13.88 12.27 2.34
N GLY A 486 13.10 13.30 2.01
CA GLY A 486 13.06 14.59 2.72
C GLY A 486 11.89 14.65 3.68
N ILE A 487 11.88 15.64 4.58
CA ILE A 487 10.80 15.83 5.56
C ILE A 487 10.12 17.19 5.26
N PRO A 488 8.94 17.19 4.63
CA PRO A 488 8.27 18.43 4.22
C PRO A 488 7.96 19.34 5.40
N ALA A 489 8.06 20.66 5.21
CA ALA A 489 7.67 21.65 6.22
C ALA A 489 6.22 21.43 6.66
N ARG A 490 5.96 21.39 7.97
CA ARG A 490 4.64 21.09 8.55
C ARG A 490 3.97 19.80 8.02
N GLY A 491 4.73 18.94 7.36
CA GLY A 491 4.24 17.72 6.74
C GLY A 491 4.58 16.48 7.55
N ASN A 492 4.29 15.32 6.97
CA ASN A 492 4.67 14.04 7.55
C ASN A 492 5.20 13.07 6.49
N VAL A 493 5.98 12.10 6.97
CA VAL A 493 6.46 10.94 6.23
C VAL A 493 6.03 9.68 6.97
N ARG A 494 5.66 8.64 6.22
CA ARG A 494 5.18 7.35 6.69
C ARG A 494 6.07 6.25 6.14
N ALA A 495 6.43 5.29 6.99
CA ALA A 495 7.22 4.14 6.59
C ALA A 495 6.87 2.93 7.43
N ARG A 496 6.96 1.74 6.83
CA ARG A 496 6.73 0.45 7.49
C ARG A 496 7.95 -0.44 7.34
N ALA A 497 8.37 -1.01 8.47
CA ALA A 497 9.39 -2.04 8.52
C ALA A 497 8.88 -3.22 9.34
N TYR A 498 9.52 -4.38 9.18
CA TYR A 498 9.18 -5.60 9.90
C TYR A 498 10.44 -6.21 10.49
N LEU A 499 10.36 -6.69 11.72
CA LEU A 499 11.41 -7.54 12.29
C LEU A 499 10.94 -8.98 12.31
N SER A 500 11.84 -9.91 12.01
CA SER A 500 11.60 -11.35 12.12
C SER A 500 12.64 -12.03 13.00
N LEU A 501 12.21 -12.92 13.89
CA LEU A 501 13.08 -13.64 14.82
C LEU A 501 13.30 -15.09 14.38
N GLY A 502 14.56 -15.50 14.26
CA GLY A 502 14.89 -16.90 13.98
C GLY A 502 16.26 -17.10 13.35
N ASN A 503 16.54 -18.34 12.96
CA ASN A 503 17.64 -18.59 12.04
C ASN A 503 17.32 -18.01 10.65
N TYR A 504 18.32 -17.98 9.77
CA TYR A 504 18.17 -17.43 8.42
C TYR A 504 16.99 -18.03 7.64
N ASP A 505 16.83 -19.35 7.66
CA ASP A 505 15.76 -20.03 6.90
C ASP A 505 14.35 -19.69 7.43
N THR A 506 14.20 -19.55 8.75
CA THR A 506 12.95 -19.11 9.37
C THR A 506 12.63 -17.68 8.96
N ILE A 507 13.60 -16.78 9.06
CA ILE A 507 13.44 -15.37 8.65
C ILE A 507 13.05 -15.28 7.17
N LYS A 508 13.75 -16.03 6.31
CA LYS A 508 13.46 -16.10 4.87
C LYS A 508 12.04 -16.58 4.60
N ALA A 509 11.59 -17.65 5.27
CA ALA A 509 10.24 -18.19 5.09
C ALA A 509 9.16 -17.22 5.58
N GLU A 510 9.36 -16.61 6.74
CA GLU A 510 8.44 -15.62 7.33
C GLU A 510 8.32 -14.37 6.43
N PHE A 511 9.44 -13.82 5.96
CA PHE A 511 9.41 -12.66 5.06
C PHE A 511 8.88 -13.00 3.66
N ALA A 512 9.15 -14.18 3.12
CA ALA A 512 8.51 -14.62 1.88
C ALA A 512 6.99 -14.74 2.04
N SER A 513 6.51 -15.30 3.16
CA SER A 513 5.07 -15.41 3.42
C SER A 513 4.41 -14.05 3.69
N LEU A 514 5.10 -13.15 4.39
CA LEU A 514 4.64 -11.78 4.58
C LEU A 514 4.52 -11.07 3.24
N ASP A 515 5.59 -11.10 2.44
CA ASP A 515 5.69 -10.39 1.16
C ASP A 515 4.66 -10.84 0.14
N SER A 516 4.21 -12.10 0.17
CA SER A 516 3.15 -12.60 -0.71
C SER A 516 1.74 -12.23 -0.25
N LYS A 517 1.58 -11.67 0.97
CA LYS A 517 0.28 -11.31 1.58
C LYS A 517 0.14 -9.81 1.84
N LEU A 518 1.21 -9.03 1.70
CA LEU A 518 1.11 -7.59 1.68
C LEU A 518 0.39 -7.19 0.40
N GLY A 519 -0.85 -6.70 0.56
CA GLY A 519 -1.63 -6.20 -0.56
C GLY A 519 -1.62 -4.69 -0.65
N PRO A 520 -2.20 -4.15 -1.75
CA PRO A 520 -2.29 -2.72 -1.98
C PRO A 520 -2.89 -1.95 -0.82
N PHE A 521 -2.61 -0.66 -0.74
CA PHE A 521 -3.29 0.28 0.14
C PHE A 521 -3.44 1.62 -0.56
N GLY A 522 -4.36 2.45 -0.12
CA GLY A 522 -4.65 3.68 -0.84
C GLY A 522 -5.72 4.53 -0.19
N SER A 523 -6.18 5.52 -0.95
CA SER A 523 -7.34 6.31 -0.58
C SER A 523 -8.23 6.57 -1.78
N PHE A 524 -9.53 6.54 -1.51
CA PHE A 524 -10.58 6.97 -2.42
C PHE A 524 -10.99 8.40 -2.03
N ASP A 525 -10.53 9.37 -2.82
CA ASP A 525 -10.58 10.80 -2.47
C ASP A 525 -11.89 11.46 -2.93
N VAL A 526 -12.33 11.18 -4.16
CA VAL A 526 -13.48 11.84 -4.81
C VAL A 526 -14.34 10.79 -5.52
N PRO A 527 -15.67 10.78 -5.35
CA PRO A 527 -16.48 11.76 -4.61
C PRO A 527 -16.31 11.72 -3.08
N ALA A 528 -16.74 12.80 -2.43
CA ALA A 528 -16.81 12.85 -0.98
C ALA A 528 -17.96 11.96 -0.48
N ASN A 529 -17.87 11.54 0.78
CA ASN A 529 -18.95 10.76 1.37
C ASN A 529 -20.24 11.59 1.44
N ASP A 530 -21.37 10.94 1.17
CA ASP A 530 -22.72 11.51 1.14
C ASP A 530 -22.92 12.64 0.12
N SER A 531 -22.03 12.77 -0.86
CA SER A 531 -22.16 13.80 -1.89
C SER A 531 -23.30 13.50 -2.88
N LYS A 532 -23.88 14.56 -3.45
CA LYS A 532 -24.80 14.44 -4.58
C LYS A 532 -24.03 14.31 -5.88
N VAL A 533 -24.50 13.42 -6.74
CA VAL A 533 -23.86 13.07 -8.02
C VAL A 533 -24.92 13.05 -9.12
N SER A 534 -24.52 13.33 -10.36
CA SER A 534 -25.41 13.31 -11.52
C SER A 534 -24.59 13.14 -12.78
N GLY A 535 -25.07 12.35 -13.75
CA GLY A 535 -24.33 12.12 -14.99
C GLY A 535 -22.96 11.50 -14.74
N ASP A 536 -22.01 11.83 -15.63
CA ASP A 536 -20.60 11.42 -15.51
C ASP A 536 -19.95 12.00 -14.25
N THR A 537 -19.74 11.14 -13.26
CA THR A 537 -19.10 11.49 -11.99
C THR A 537 -17.69 10.93 -11.92
N THR A 538 -16.73 11.80 -11.60
CA THR A 538 -15.32 11.41 -11.45
C THR A 538 -15.08 10.56 -10.22
N ILE A 539 -14.32 9.47 -10.39
CA ILE A 539 -13.78 8.62 -9.34
C ILE A 539 -12.26 8.80 -9.34
N TYR A 540 -11.69 9.28 -8.24
CA TYR A 540 -10.28 9.65 -8.15
C TYR A 540 -9.67 9.33 -6.79
N GLY A 541 -8.37 9.01 -6.78
CA GLY A 541 -7.62 8.75 -5.57
C GLY A 541 -6.20 8.30 -5.86
N TRP A 542 -5.64 7.50 -4.96
CA TRP A 542 -4.31 6.91 -5.11
C TRP A 542 -4.24 5.50 -4.52
N ALA A 543 -3.32 4.70 -5.04
CA ALA A 543 -3.02 3.37 -4.55
C ALA A 543 -1.51 3.13 -4.60
N LEU A 544 -1.00 2.39 -3.63
CA LEU A 544 0.39 1.97 -3.51
C LEU A 544 0.45 0.50 -3.14
N ASP A 545 1.55 -0.13 -3.50
CA ASP A 545 1.84 -1.51 -3.14
C ASP A 545 3.37 -1.73 -3.16
N ASN A 546 3.88 -2.66 -2.36
CA ASN A 546 5.31 -2.99 -2.29
C ASN A 546 5.87 -3.55 -3.61
N LYS A 547 5.05 -4.25 -4.39
CA LYS A 547 5.37 -4.80 -5.72
C LYS A 547 4.80 -3.95 -6.85
N GLY A 548 3.89 -3.05 -6.53
CA GLY A 548 3.27 -2.12 -7.46
C GLY A 548 1.86 -2.55 -7.83
N VAL A 549 1.03 -1.56 -8.12
CA VAL A 549 -0.38 -1.75 -8.45
C VAL A 549 -0.50 -2.11 -9.93
N SER A 550 -1.15 -3.23 -10.22
CA SER A 550 -1.40 -3.72 -11.57
C SER A 550 -2.69 -3.14 -12.17
N SER A 551 -3.73 -2.98 -11.36
CA SER A 551 -5.01 -2.41 -11.78
C SER A 551 -5.81 -1.82 -10.62
N VAL A 552 -6.74 -0.92 -10.95
CA VAL A 552 -7.71 -0.34 -10.02
C VAL A 552 -9.08 -0.33 -10.67
N TYR A 553 -10.12 -0.69 -9.93
CA TYR A 553 -11.50 -0.67 -10.42
C TYR A 553 -12.46 -0.23 -9.31
N ALA A 554 -13.59 0.34 -9.72
CA ALA A 554 -14.71 0.65 -8.84
C ALA A 554 -15.79 -0.43 -8.94
N VAL A 555 -16.46 -0.72 -7.83
CA VAL A 555 -17.66 -1.55 -7.75
C VAL A 555 -18.80 -0.68 -7.22
N ILE A 556 -19.90 -0.61 -7.99
CA ILE A 556 -21.10 0.17 -7.63
C ILE A 556 -22.20 -0.80 -7.21
N ASP A 557 -22.70 -0.62 -5.98
CA ASP A 557 -23.71 -1.45 -5.32
C ASP A 557 -23.44 -2.96 -5.36
N GLY A 558 -22.16 -3.35 -5.33
CA GLY A 558 -21.74 -4.75 -5.41
C GLY A 558 -21.99 -5.44 -6.77
N LYS A 559 -22.49 -4.72 -7.78
CA LYS A 559 -22.95 -5.29 -9.06
C LYS A 559 -22.14 -4.81 -10.25
N ILE A 560 -21.89 -3.51 -10.34
CA ILE A 560 -21.31 -2.90 -11.55
C ILE A 560 -19.82 -2.70 -11.32
N THR A 561 -18.99 -3.31 -12.18
CA THR A 561 -17.53 -3.11 -12.14
C THR A 561 -17.11 -2.13 -13.22
N ALA A 562 -16.45 -1.03 -12.82
CA ALA A 562 -15.94 0.00 -13.71
C ALA A 562 -14.41 0.08 -13.59
N PRO A 563 -13.64 -0.20 -14.67
CA PRO A 563 -12.19 -0.07 -14.63
C PRO A 563 -11.77 1.40 -14.49
N LEU A 564 -10.72 1.66 -13.71
CA LEU A 564 -10.13 2.98 -13.54
C LEU A 564 -8.72 3.01 -14.15
N THR A 565 -8.31 4.18 -14.65
CA THR A 565 -6.95 4.38 -15.15
C THR A 565 -6.02 4.61 -13.97
N TYR A 566 -5.03 3.74 -13.78
CA TYR A 566 -3.96 3.91 -12.80
C TYR A 566 -2.72 4.56 -13.44
N GLY A 567 -1.89 5.22 -12.63
CA GLY A 567 -0.66 5.88 -13.06
C GLY A 567 -0.81 7.39 -13.28
N THR A 568 -1.79 8.04 -12.64
CA THR A 568 -1.90 9.50 -12.63
C THR A 568 -0.96 10.13 -11.59
N SER A 569 -0.63 11.41 -11.72
CA SER A 569 0.39 12.07 -10.89
C SER A 569 -0.13 12.41 -9.49
N ARG A 570 0.60 12.01 -8.44
CA ARG A 570 0.34 12.25 -7.00
C ARG A 570 1.65 12.48 -6.22
N PRO A 571 2.36 13.59 -6.47
CA PRO A 571 3.60 13.92 -5.75
C PRO A 571 3.36 14.17 -4.25
N ASP A 572 2.15 14.59 -3.87
CA ASP A 572 1.74 14.74 -2.48
C ASP A 572 1.77 13.41 -1.72
N VAL A 573 1.33 12.32 -2.37
CA VAL A 573 1.36 10.97 -1.79
C VAL A 573 2.79 10.47 -1.67
N CYS A 574 3.62 10.69 -2.68
CA CYS A 574 5.00 10.20 -2.69
C CYS A 574 5.94 10.95 -1.74
N LYS A 575 5.58 12.18 -1.34
CA LYS A 575 6.23 12.86 -0.21
C LYS A 575 5.89 12.21 1.13
N VAL A 576 4.66 11.70 1.30
CA VAL A 576 4.23 11.02 2.52
C VAL A 576 4.71 9.57 2.56
N TRP A 577 4.67 8.84 1.45
CA TRP A 577 5.05 7.42 1.35
C TRP A 577 6.23 7.21 0.38
N PRO A 578 7.44 7.69 0.72
CA PRO A 578 8.58 7.60 -0.17
C PRO A 578 9.07 6.16 -0.36
N GLY A 579 9.67 5.91 -1.53
CA GLY A 579 10.33 4.64 -1.86
C GLY A 579 9.42 3.53 -2.40
N TYR A 580 8.09 3.67 -2.32
CA TYR A 580 7.17 2.70 -2.96
C TYR A 580 7.26 2.74 -4.49
N ASN A 581 6.88 1.63 -5.13
CA ASN A 581 6.81 1.55 -6.58
C ASN A 581 5.87 2.64 -7.14
N GLY A 582 6.28 3.29 -8.24
CA GLY A 582 5.60 4.44 -8.84
C GLY A 582 6.04 5.80 -8.29
N CYS A 583 6.58 5.88 -7.06
CA CYS A 583 6.92 7.17 -6.45
C CYS A 583 8.19 7.84 -6.97
N SER A 584 9.03 7.15 -7.74
CA SER A 584 10.11 7.80 -8.49
C SER A 584 9.61 8.67 -9.67
N THR A 585 8.35 8.49 -10.08
CA THR A 585 7.71 9.21 -11.19
C THR A 585 6.39 9.88 -10.78
N ASP A 586 6.08 9.87 -9.47
CA ASP A 586 4.83 10.30 -8.88
C ASP A 586 3.57 9.64 -9.47
N LYS A 587 3.68 8.52 -10.19
CA LYS A 587 2.57 7.89 -10.92
C LYS A 587 1.84 6.85 -10.07
N VAL A 588 1.20 7.32 -9.00
CA VAL A 588 0.52 6.46 -8.00
C VAL A 588 -0.97 6.79 -7.82
N GLY A 589 -1.48 7.74 -8.62
CA GLY A 589 -2.89 8.10 -8.65
C GLY A 589 -3.72 7.18 -9.55
N PHE A 590 -5.03 7.13 -9.30
CA PHE A 590 -6.00 6.56 -10.22
C PHE A 590 -7.11 7.56 -10.55
N SER A 591 -7.74 7.39 -11.71
CA SER A 591 -8.89 8.21 -12.13
C SER A 591 -9.79 7.48 -13.12
N GLY A 592 -11.08 7.77 -13.08
CA GLY A 592 -12.07 7.39 -14.09
C GLY A 592 -13.37 8.13 -13.87
N SER A 593 -14.43 7.75 -14.58
CA SER A 593 -15.77 8.27 -14.36
C SER A 593 -16.82 7.19 -14.55
N TYR A 594 -17.96 7.38 -13.91
CA TYR A 594 -19.15 6.54 -14.08
C TYR A 594 -20.38 7.43 -14.21
N ASP A 595 -21.27 7.09 -15.14
CA ASP A 595 -22.53 7.81 -15.38
C ASP A 595 -23.62 7.34 -14.41
N PHE A 596 -23.91 8.16 -13.40
CA PHE A 596 -24.94 7.88 -12.39
C PHE A 596 -26.36 8.21 -12.86
N SER A 597 -26.56 8.81 -14.04
CA SER A 597 -27.88 9.28 -14.51
C SER A 597 -28.93 8.19 -14.68
N LYS A 598 -28.49 6.93 -14.84
CA LYS A 598 -29.37 5.77 -15.02
C LYS A 598 -29.69 5.03 -13.72
N LEU A 599 -29.01 5.38 -12.62
CA LEU A 599 -29.26 4.79 -11.31
C LEU A 599 -30.45 5.48 -10.64
N SER A 600 -30.98 4.86 -9.59
CA SER A 600 -32.12 5.41 -8.86
C SER A 600 -31.71 6.58 -7.98
N LYS A 601 -32.69 7.33 -7.47
CA LYS A 601 -32.41 8.40 -6.50
C LYS A 601 -32.07 7.91 -5.09
N CYS A 602 -32.02 6.60 -4.89
CA CYS A 602 -31.56 6.02 -3.64
C CYS A 602 -30.06 6.23 -3.45
N PRO A 603 -29.55 6.13 -2.21
CA PRO A 603 -28.11 6.11 -1.98
C PRO A 603 -27.45 4.95 -2.73
N HIS A 604 -26.27 5.20 -3.27
CA HIS A 604 -25.43 4.22 -3.94
C HIS A 604 -24.09 4.08 -3.22
N LEU A 605 -23.59 2.85 -3.15
CA LEU A 605 -22.27 2.55 -2.62
C LEU A 605 -21.26 2.44 -3.75
N ILE A 606 -20.18 3.22 -3.66
CA ILE A 606 -19.01 3.08 -4.52
C ILE A 606 -17.88 2.50 -3.67
N GLU A 607 -17.32 1.38 -4.10
CA GLU A 607 -16.14 0.76 -3.50
C GLU A 607 -15.01 0.77 -4.51
N VAL A 608 -13.81 1.15 -4.11
CA VAL A 608 -12.64 1.11 -4.98
C VAL A 608 -11.70 0.02 -4.51
N TYR A 609 -11.29 -0.83 -5.45
CA TYR A 609 -10.36 -1.93 -5.23
C TYR A 609 -9.08 -1.70 -6.03
N ALA A 610 -7.95 -2.01 -5.41
CA ALA A 610 -6.65 -2.07 -6.06
C ALA A 610 -6.14 -3.52 -6.05
N VAL A 611 -5.42 -3.88 -7.11
CA VAL A 611 -4.80 -5.19 -7.32
C VAL A 611 -3.30 -4.99 -7.53
N ASP A 612 -2.46 -5.80 -6.91
CA ASP A 612 -1.01 -5.79 -7.13
C ASP A 612 -0.56 -6.79 -8.23
N GLY A 613 0.76 -6.93 -8.40
CA GLY A 613 1.35 -7.91 -9.32
C GLY A 613 1.22 -9.38 -8.89
N ASP A 614 0.89 -9.65 -7.62
CA ASP A 614 0.71 -11.01 -7.07
C ASP A 614 -0.78 -11.42 -6.99
N ASN A 615 -1.68 -10.55 -7.47
CA ASN A 615 -3.14 -10.67 -7.40
C ASN A 615 -3.72 -10.53 -5.98
N ASN A 616 -3.00 -9.89 -5.05
CA ASN A 616 -3.62 -9.43 -3.82
C ASN A 616 -4.61 -8.31 -4.16
N ILE A 617 -5.84 -8.44 -3.68
CA ILE A 617 -6.92 -7.48 -3.90
C ILE A 617 -7.25 -6.83 -2.56
N ARG A 618 -7.40 -5.51 -2.56
CA ARG A 618 -7.90 -4.78 -1.39
C ARG A 618 -8.88 -3.68 -1.77
N ARG A 619 -9.99 -3.59 -1.02
CA ARG A 619 -10.83 -2.38 -1.00
C ARG A 619 -10.06 -1.25 -0.33
N ILE A 620 -9.65 -0.26 -1.10
CA ILE A 620 -8.89 0.90 -0.61
C ILE A 620 -9.79 2.05 -0.13
N GLY A 621 -11.09 1.97 -0.41
CA GLY A 621 -12.08 2.89 0.17
C GLY A 621 -13.49 2.60 -0.29
N SER A 622 -14.45 3.16 0.44
CA SER A 622 -15.88 3.14 0.14
C SER A 622 -16.46 4.55 0.32
N LYS A 623 -17.42 4.93 -0.52
CA LYS A 623 -18.18 6.19 -0.43
C LYS A 623 -19.63 5.92 -0.73
N ARG A 624 -20.51 6.54 0.04
CA ARG A 624 -21.93 6.61 -0.26
C ARG A 624 -22.23 7.89 -1.02
N VAL A 625 -23.05 7.84 -2.06
CA VAL A 625 -23.46 9.00 -2.86
C VAL A 625 -24.97 9.00 -3.13
N TYR A 626 -25.53 10.13 -3.54
CA TYR A 626 -26.96 10.28 -3.86
C TYR A 626 -27.15 10.85 -5.27
N VAL A 627 -28.00 10.25 -6.10
CA VAL A 627 -28.30 10.78 -7.45
C VAL A 627 -29.29 11.95 -7.37
N GLU A 628 -29.06 13.00 -8.16
CA GLU A 628 -29.95 14.19 -8.25
C GLU A 628 -31.21 14.00 -9.09
#